data_AF-A0A369KK74-F1
#
_entry.id   AF-A0A369KK74-F1
#
_cell.length_a   1.000
_cell.length_b   1.000
_cell.length_c   1.000
_cell.angle_alpha   90.00
_cell.angle_beta   90.00
_cell.angle_gamma   90.00
#
_symmetry.space_group_name_H-M   'P 1'
#
loop_
_entity.id
_entity.type
_entity.pdbx_description
1 polymer ?
#
loop_
_entity_poly.entity_id
_entity_poly.type
_entity_poly.pdbx_seq_one_letter_code
_entity_poly.pdbx_strand_id
1 'polypeptide(L)'
;MRTARDERLHELTLAYMEKDLLGTKWLWTVLLLMGIGILMTWFDSVLLTLLFPAAFLGSNLRYQVKKRQILESYIGEERATRQWRFWLIQNVVLCVTFAILLIQTMDMSFWQMWGLILIILLPIYLVSEWWFKKRIRRDDPDFVSDQEVYKNV
;
A
#
# COMPACT_ATOMS: atom_id res chain seq x y z
N MET A 1 -20.96 24.85 -6.32
CA MET A 1 -19.53 25.03 -6.68
C MET A 1 -18.82 23.75 -6.32
N ARG A 2 -18.19 23.05 -7.28
CA ARG A 2 -17.25 21.96 -6.95
C ARG A 2 -16.00 22.61 -6.37
N THR A 3 -15.51 22.11 -5.25
CA THR A 3 -14.26 22.60 -4.67
C THR A 3 -13.07 21.94 -5.37
N ALA A 4 -11.89 22.56 -5.35
CA ALA A 4 -10.66 21.97 -5.93
C ALA A 4 -10.35 20.58 -5.32
N ARG A 5 -10.75 20.38 -4.06
CA ARG A 5 -10.69 19.08 -3.37
C ARG A 5 -11.62 18.03 -4.00
N ASP A 6 -12.84 18.41 -4.40
CA ASP A 6 -13.81 17.48 -5.02
C ASP A 6 -13.37 17.05 -6.41
N GLU A 7 -12.80 17.97 -7.20
CA GLU A 7 -12.24 17.66 -8.54
C GLU A 7 -11.06 16.71 -8.43
N ARG A 8 -10.13 16.99 -7.50
CA ARG A 8 -9.00 16.12 -7.22
C ARG A 8 -9.44 14.74 -6.73
N LEU A 9 -10.43 14.66 -5.84
CA LEU A 9 -11.00 13.40 -5.39
C LEU A 9 -11.61 12.62 -6.56
N HIS A 10 -12.34 13.30 -7.44
CA HIS A 10 -12.96 12.67 -8.61
C HIS A 10 -11.91 12.08 -9.56
N GLU A 11 -10.86 12.83 -9.91
CA GLU A 11 -9.80 12.33 -10.79
C GLU A 11 -8.98 11.19 -10.18
N LEU A 12 -8.69 11.27 -8.88
CA LEU A 12 -8.03 10.18 -8.16
C LEU A 12 -8.91 8.92 -8.08
N THR A 13 -10.22 9.09 -7.96
CA THR A 13 -11.20 7.99 -7.96
C THR A 13 -11.30 7.37 -9.34
N LEU A 14 -11.33 8.15 -10.42
CA LEU A 14 -11.29 7.64 -11.79
C LEU A 14 -10.00 6.87 -12.08
N ALA A 15 -8.84 7.41 -11.68
CA ALA A 15 -7.56 6.72 -11.83
C ALA A 15 -7.47 5.45 -10.98
N TYR A 16 -8.15 5.42 -9.83
CA TYR A 16 -8.28 4.22 -9.00
C TYR A 16 -9.20 3.19 -9.66
N MET A 17 -10.37 3.59 -10.15
CA MET A 17 -11.30 2.71 -10.88
C MET A 17 -10.68 2.15 -12.16
N GLU A 18 -9.88 2.91 -12.92
CA GLU A 18 -9.20 2.39 -14.11
C GLU A 18 -8.18 1.30 -13.75
N LYS A 19 -7.59 1.40 -12.56
CA LYS A 19 -6.73 0.36 -11.99
C LYS A 19 -7.56 -0.82 -11.44
N ASP A 20 -8.73 -0.56 -10.87
CA ASP A 20 -9.65 -1.56 -10.30
C ASP A 20 -10.63 -2.17 -11.33
N LEU A 21 -10.64 -1.72 -12.59
CA LEU A 21 -11.37 -2.32 -13.71
C LEU A 21 -10.82 -3.73 -14.02
N LEU A 22 -9.59 -3.99 -13.60
CA LEU A 22 -9.13 -5.31 -13.19
C LEU A 22 -9.68 -5.60 -11.79
N GLY A 23 -10.99 -5.84 -11.66
CA GLY A 23 -11.78 -6.06 -10.41
C GLY A 23 -11.37 -7.29 -9.61
N THR A 24 -10.07 -7.40 -9.41
CA THR A 24 -9.31 -8.61 -9.18
C THR A 24 -8.27 -8.32 -8.10
N LYS A 25 -8.17 -7.10 -7.55
CA LYS A 25 -7.15 -6.79 -6.55
C LYS A 25 -7.37 -7.56 -5.25
N TRP A 26 -8.59 -7.56 -4.71
CA TRP A 26 -8.92 -8.35 -3.52
C TRP A 26 -8.88 -9.85 -3.81
N LEU A 27 -9.38 -10.25 -4.99
CA LEU A 27 -9.44 -11.64 -5.43
C LEU A 27 -8.03 -12.22 -5.68
N TRP A 28 -7.12 -11.47 -6.31
CA TRP A 28 -5.69 -11.79 -6.43
C TRP A 28 -5.00 -11.78 -5.08
N THR A 29 -5.30 -10.82 -4.20
CA THR A 29 -4.67 -10.78 -2.87
C THR A 29 -5.05 -12.03 -2.07
N VAL A 30 -6.32 -12.43 -2.10
CA VAL A 30 -6.82 -13.66 -1.45
C VAL A 30 -6.30 -14.92 -2.14
N LEU A 31 -6.31 -15.00 -3.47
CA LEU A 31 -5.76 -16.13 -4.24
C LEU A 31 -4.26 -16.29 -4.03
N LEU A 32 -3.51 -15.18 -3.95
CA LEU A 32 -2.10 -15.19 -3.59
C LEU A 32 -1.90 -15.65 -2.15
N LEU A 33 -2.71 -15.19 -1.20
CA LEU A 33 -2.59 -15.60 0.21
C LEU A 33 -2.87 -17.09 0.38
N MET A 34 -3.92 -17.61 -0.27
CA MET A 34 -4.21 -19.05 -0.31
C MET A 34 -3.13 -19.84 -1.04
N GLY A 35 -2.69 -19.35 -2.21
CA GLY A 35 -1.65 -19.97 -3.01
C GLY A 35 -0.33 -20.06 -2.26
N ILE A 36 0.02 -19.05 -1.46
CA ILE A 36 1.21 -19.02 -0.63
C ILE A 36 1.08 -19.97 0.56
N GLY A 37 -0.08 -20.04 1.21
CA GLY A 37 -0.33 -21.07 2.22
C GLY A 37 -0.12 -22.48 1.66
N ILE A 38 -0.64 -22.75 0.46
CA ILE A 38 -0.45 -24.02 -0.24
C ILE A 38 1.03 -24.24 -0.61
N LEU A 39 1.69 -23.24 -1.20
CA LEU A 39 3.10 -23.28 -1.60
C LEU A 39 4.04 -23.49 -0.41
N MET A 40 3.80 -22.85 0.73
CA MET A 40 4.55 -23.08 1.97
C MET A 40 4.38 -24.52 2.45
N THR A 41 3.17 -25.08 2.34
CA THR A 41 2.90 -26.46 2.74
C THR A 41 3.56 -27.47 1.79
N TRP A 42 3.69 -27.13 0.50
CA TRP A 42 4.22 -28.03 -0.54
C TRP A 42 5.74 -27.95 -0.72
N PHE A 43 6.34 -26.76 -0.55
CA PHE A 43 7.76 -26.52 -0.78
C PHE A 43 8.56 -26.32 0.51
N ASP A 44 7.91 -26.35 1.68
CA ASP A 44 8.50 -26.10 3.00
C ASP A 44 9.35 -24.81 3.03
N SER A 45 8.94 -23.82 2.22
CA SER A 45 9.73 -22.63 1.96
C SER A 45 8.97 -21.40 2.39
N VAL A 46 9.30 -20.93 3.59
CA VAL A 46 8.72 -19.71 4.13
C VAL A 46 9.05 -18.50 3.25
N LEU A 47 10.22 -18.51 2.59
CA LEU A 47 10.69 -17.45 1.69
C LEU A 47 9.76 -17.16 0.50
N LEU A 48 8.90 -18.12 0.09
CA LEU A 48 7.93 -17.88 -0.98
C LEU A 48 6.88 -16.82 -0.61
N THR A 49 6.66 -16.56 0.69
CA THR A 49 5.82 -15.43 1.13
C THR A 49 6.38 -14.06 0.76
N LEU A 50 7.69 -13.92 0.50
CA LEU A 50 8.29 -12.66 0.06
C LEU A 50 7.78 -12.22 -1.32
N LEU A 51 7.24 -13.15 -2.11
CA LEU A 51 6.57 -12.83 -3.37
C LEU A 51 5.31 -11.99 -3.16
N PHE A 52 4.65 -12.08 -2.00
CA PHE A 52 3.45 -11.31 -1.69
C PHE A 52 3.70 -9.80 -1.64
N PRO A 53 4.57 -9.27 -0.76
CA PRO A 53 4.86 -7.85 -0.73
C PRO A 53 5.45 -7.38 -2.06
N ALA A 54 6.25 -8.20 -2.76
CA ALA A 54 6.80 -7.84 -4.07
C ALA A 54 5.71 -7.69 -5.16
N ALA A 55 4.80 -8.67 -5.27
CA ALA A 55 3.68 -8.62 -6.21
C ALA A 55 2.71 -7.48 -5.88
N PHE A 56 2.42 -7.27 -4.59
CA PHE A 56 1.59 -6.16 -4.13
C PHE A 56 2.21 -4.82 -4.53
N LEU A 57 3.50 -4.62 -4.27
CA LEU A 57 4.21 -3.38 -4.58
C LEU A 57 4.24 -3.12 -6.09
N GLY A 58 4.52 -4.14 -6.91
CA GLY A 58 4.46 -4.05 -8.38
C GLY A 58 3.08 -3.69 -8.91
N SER A 59 2.02 -4.33 -8.39
CA SER A 59 0.63 -4.05 -8.81
C SER A 59 0.18 -2.62 -8.45
N ASN A 60 0.68 -2.09 -7.34
CA ASN A 60 0.31 -0.75 -6.86
C ASN A 60 1.10 0.36 -7.56
N LEU A 61 2.28 0.04 -8.10
CA LEU A 61 3.22 1.00 -8.67
C LEU A 61 2.61 1.82 -9.80
N ARG A 62 1.86 1.16 -10.71
CA ARG A 62 1.17 1.82 -11.83
C ARG A 62 0.20 2.92 -11.37
N TYR A 63 -0.58 2.63 -10.34
CA TYR A 63 -1.50 3.62 -9.77
C TYR A 63 -0.74 4.75 -9.08
N GLN A 64 0.33 4.45 -8.35
CA GLN A 64 1.10 5.47 -7.65
C GLN A 64 1.82 6.43 -8.60
N VAL A 65 2.26 5.95 -9.77
CA VAL A 65 2.79 6.80 -10.84
C VAL A 65 1.70 7.72 -11.41
N LYS A 66 0.52 7.18 -11.74
CA LYS A 66 -0.61 8.01 -12.19
C LYS A 66 -1.06 9.02 -11.14
N LYS A 67 -1.16 8.59 -9.88
CA LYS A 67 -1.47 9.46 -8.73
C LYS A 67 -0.47 10.60 -8.62
N ARG A 68 0.83 10.31 -8.78
CA ARG A 68 1.87 11.35 -8.82
C ARG A 68 1.57 12.36 -9.93
N GLN A 69 1.38 11.91 -11.18
CA GLN A 69 1.10 12.80 -12.32
C GLN A 69 -0.15 13.67 -12.11
N ILE A 70 -1.22 13.09 -11.56
CA ILE A 70 -2.44 13.85 -11.22
C ILE A 70 -2.11 14.88 -10.15
N LEU A 71 -1.41 14.51 -9.08
CA LEU A 71 -1.06 15.47 -8.03
C LEU A 71 -0.10 16.57 -8.51
N GLU A 72 0.78 16.28 -9.48
CA GLU A 72 1.70 17.28 -10.06
C GLU A 72 0.96 18.47 -10.65
N SER A 73 -0.21 18.27 -11.28
CA SER A 73 -1.01 19.36 -11.85
C SER A 73 -1.68 20.25 -10.78
N TYR A 74 -1.89 19.74 -9.56
CA TYR A 74 -2.59 20.48 -8.50
C TYR A 74 -1.67 21.10 -7.43
N ILE A 75 -0.65 20.36 -7.00
CA ILE A 75 0.22 20.76 -5.87
C ILE A 75 1.66 21.04 -6.28
N GLY A 76 1.98 20.87 -7.56
CA GLY A 76 3.32 21.06 -8.12
C GLY A 76 4.23 19.84 -7.97
N GLU A 77 5.24 19.78 -8.84
CA GLU A 77 6.13 18.62 -9.02
C GLU A 77 6.87 18.21 -7.74
N GLU A 78 7.42 19.18 -7.02
CA GLU A 78 8.19 18.92 -5.80
C GLU A 78 7.37 18.24 -4.71
N ARG A 79 6.13 18.70 -4.51
CA ARG A 79 5.24 18.17 -3.46
C ARG A 79 4.72 16.79 -3.83
N ALA A 80 4.25 16.61 -5.07
CA ALA A 80 3.79 15.31 -5.56
C ALA A 80 4.91 14.25 -5.53
N THR A 81 6.12 14.64 -5.93
CA THR A 81 7.31 13.76 -5.87
C THR A 81 7.68 13.39 -4.43
N ARG A 82 7.60 14.35 -3.49
CA ARG A 82 7.86 14.10 -2.07
C ARG A 82 6.86 13.09 -1.48
N GLN A 83 5.57 13.22 -1.82
CA GLN A 83 4.54 12.27 -1.39
C GLN A 83 4.78 10.87 -1.97
N TRP A 84 5.11 10.78 -3.26
CA TRP A 84 5.41 9.52 -3.92
C TRP A 84 6.65 8.83 -3.32
N ARG A 85 7.73 9.58 -3.06
CA ARG A 85 8.93 9.06 -2.40
C ARG A 85 8.64 8.54 -1.01
N PHE A 86 7.82 9.24 -0.23
CA PHE A 86 7.44 8.79 1.10
C PHE A 86 6.68 7.46 1.04
N TRP A 87 5.70 7.35 0.13
CA TRP A 87 4.99 6.09 -0.09
C TRP A 87 5.95 4.95 -0.43
N LEU A 88 6.92 5.19 -1.32
CA LEU A 88 7.92 4.19 -1.69
C LEU A 88 8.79 3.78 -0.50
N ILE A 89 9.34 4.75 0.25
CA ILE A 89 10.15 4.49 1.44
C ILE A 89 9.36 3.69 2.48
N GLN A 90 8.11 4.07 2.74
CA GLN A 90 7.26 3.36 3.70
C GLN A 90 7.03 1.90 3.28
N ASN A 91 6.75 1.64 1.99
CA ASN A 91 6.60 0.27 1.51
C ASN A 91 7.91 -0.52 1.60
N VAL A 92 9.05 0.09 1.27
CA VAL A 92 10.37 -0.57 1.43
C VAL A 92 10.62 -0.93 2.89
N VAL A 93 10.40 0.00 3.83
CA VAL A 93 10.58 -0.25 5.27
C VAL A 93 9.66 -1.38 5.75
N LEU A 94 8.39 -1.39 5.34
CA LEU A 94 7.44 -2.45 5.70
C LEU A 94 7.85 -3.80 5.10
N CYS A 95 8.27 -3.84 3.83
CA CYS A 95 8.75 -5.06 3.17
C CYS A 95 10.01 -5.62 3.83
N VAL A 96 10.99 -4.77 4.15
CA VAL A 96 12.23 -5.18 4.83
C VAL A 96 11.91 -5.70 6.23
N THR A 97 11.07 -4.97 6.98
CA THR A 97 10.64 -5.41 8.32
C THR A 97 9.90 -6.73 8.25
N PHE A 98 8.98 -6.89 7.30
CA PHE A 98 8.29 -8.15 7.04
C PHE A 98 9.28 -9.28 6.77
N ALA A 99 10.27 -9.07 5.89
CA ALA A 99 11.26 -10.09 5.56
C ALA A 99 12.11 -10.51 6.76
N ILE A 100 12.56 -9.54 7.57
CA ILE A 100 13.32 -9.82 8.80
C ILE A 100 12.47 -10.63 9.77
N LEU A 101 11.22 -10.21 10.02
CA LEU A 101 10.32 -10.90 10.94
C LEU A 101 10.04 -12.32 10.45
N LEU A 102 9.83 -12.49 9.15
CA LEU A 102 9.58 -13.79 8.53
C LEU A 102 10.74 -14.76 8.75
N ILE A 103 11.98 -14.29 8.57
CA ILE A 103 13.19 -15.11 8.83
C ILE A 103 13.29 -15.43 10.33
N GLN A 104 13.04 -14.45 11.20
CA GLN A 104 13.14 -14.63 12.66
C GLN A 104 12.07 -15.55 13.25
N THR A 105 10.93 -15.70 12.56
CA THR A 105 9.78 -16.48 13.02
C THR A 105 9.55 -17.74 12.18
N MET A 106 10.53 -18.12 11.36
CA MET A 106 10.46 -19.24 10.41
C MET A 106 10.23 -20.60 11.10
N ASP A 107 10.76 -20.77 12.31
CA ASP A 107 10.63 -22.01 13.10
C ASP A 107 9.33 -22.07 13.91
N MET A 108 8.50 -21.01 13.88
CA MET A 108 7.24 -20.96 14.62
C MET A 108 6.08 -21.55 13.81
N SER A 109 5.00 -21.94 14.51
CA SER A 109 3.77 -22.32 13.81
C SER A 109 3.24 -21.15 12.99
N PHE A 110 2.61 -21.45 11.85
CA PHE A 110 2.07 -20.46 10.91
C PHE A 110 1.25 -19.35 11.61
N TRP A 111 0.37 -19.71 12.53
CA TRP A 111 -0.47 -18.76 13.25
C TRP A 111 0.31 -17.85 14.21
N GLN A 112 1.35 -18.37 14.86
CA GLN A 112 2.22 -17.58 15.74
C GLN A 112 3.09 -16.61 14.94
N MET A 113 3.66 -17.09 13.83
CA MET A 113 4.44 -16.30 12.87
C MET A 113 3.62 -15.12 12.34
N TRP A 114 2.45 -15.38 11.76
CA TRP A 114 1.57 -14.33 11.24
C TRP A 114 1.03 -13.41 12.32
N GLY A 115 0.71 -13.94 13.51
CA GLY A 115 0.29 -13.13 14.66
C GLY A 115 1.34 -12.10 15.06
N LEU A 116 2.61 -12.51 15.20
CA LEU A 116 3.73 -11.61 15.51
C LEU A 116 3.97 -10.59 14.42
N ILE A 117 3.96 -11.03 13.16
CA ILE A 117 4.10 -10.15 11.99
C ILE A 117 3.04 -9.04 12.03
N LEU A 118 1.77 -9.39 12.27
CA LEU A 118 0.68 -8.43 12.33
C LEU A 118 0.80 -7.48 13.53
N ILE A 119 1.14 -8.01 14.72
CA ILE A 119 1.31 -7.21 15.93
C ILE A 119 2.42 -6.15 15.76
N ILE A 120 3.46 -6.44 14.97
CA ILE A 120 4.59 -5.52 14.78
C ILE A 120 4.37 -4.59 13.57
N LEU A 121 3.90 -5.10 12.44
CA LEU A 121 3.73 -4.30 11.23
C LEU A 121 2.52 -3.36 11.31
N LEU A 122 1.42 -3.77 11.95
CA LEU A 122 0.21 -2.96 12.01
C LEU A 122 0.46 -1.62 12.75
N PRO A 123 1.10 -1.58 13.94
CA PRO A 123 1.44 -0.32 14.59
C PRO A 123 2.40 0.54 13.76
N ILE A 124 3.41 -0.06 13.13
CA ILE A 124 4.36 0.67 12.26
C ILE A 124 3.61 1.35 11.11
N TYR A 125 2.70 0.62 10.46
CA TYR A 125 1.86 1.15 9.40
C TYR A 125 0.97 2.30 9.89
N LEU A 126 0.26 2.12 10.99
CA LEU A 126 -0.67 3.13 11.53
C LEU A 126 0.06 4.41 11.97
N VAL A 127 1.20 4.29 12.64
CA VAL A 127 2.00 5.44 13.09
C VAL A 127 2.59 6.19 11.91
N SER A 128 3.14 5.48 10.92
CA SER A 128 3.70 6.09 9.72
C SER A 128 2.62 6.79 8.88
N GLU A 129 1.46 6.18 8.70
CA GLU A 129 0.33 6.78 7.98
C GLU A 129 -0.22 8.01 8.71
N TRP A 130 -0.37 7.95 10.03
CA TRP A 130 -0.83 9.09 10.83
C TRP A 130 0.14 10.28 10.72
N TRP A 131 1.44 10.01 10.87
CA TRP A 131 2.47 11.06 10.76
C TRP A 131 2.48 11.70 9.37
N PHE A 132 2.32 10.89 8.33
CA PHE A 132 2.23 11.34 6.94
C PHE A 132 1.00 12.21 6.68
N LYS A 133 -0.19 11.74 7.06
CA LYS A 133 -1.45 12.50 6.94
C LYS A 133 -1.35 13.85 7.66
N LYS A 134 -0.74 13.86 8.85
CA LYS A 134 -0.55 15.09 9.64
C LYS A 134 0.40 16.07 8.95
N ARG A 135 1.51 15.60 8.38
CA ARG A 135 2.46 16.44 7.63
C ARG A 135 1.85 16.99 6.34
N ILE A 136 1.17 16.17 5.55
CA ILE A 136 0.61 16.63 4.28
C ILE A 136 -0.56 17.58 4.48
N ARG A 137 -1.49 17.30 5.41
CA ARG A 137 -2.60 18.23 5.68
C ARG A 137 -2.13 19.60 6.12
N ARG A 138 -0.92 19.71 6.69
CA ARG A 138 -0.31 21.00 7.02
C ARG A 138 0.17 21.76 5.79
N ASP A 139 0.68 21.04 4.79
CA ASP A 139 1.25 21.62 3.56
C ASP A 139 0.21 21.77 2.42
N ASP A 140 -0.88 21.00 2.47
CA ASP A 140 -1.96 20.95 1.48
C ASP A 140 -3.33 20.76 2.18
N PRO A 141 -4.12 21.84 2.33
CA PRO A 141 -5.43 21.79 2.99
C PRO A 141 -6.48 21.00 2.19
N ASP A 142 -6.30 20.86 0.88
CA ASP A 142 -7.18 20.10 -0.02
C ASP A 142 -6.69 18.66 -0.23
N PHE A 143 -5.91 18.14 0.72
CA PHE A 143 -5.41 16.77 0.66
C PHE A 143 -6.54 15.75 0.62
N VAL A 144 -6.45 14.83 -0.35
CA VAL A 144 -7.34 13.68 -0.48
C VAL A 144 -6.54 12.41 -0.17
N SER A 145 -7.01 11.66 0.83
CA SER A 145 -6.33 10.41 1.23
C SER A 145 -6.75 9.23 0.36
N ASP A 146 -5.87 8.22 0.20
CA ASP A 146 -6.20 6.99 -0.53
C ASP A 146 -7.39 6.24 0.08
N GLN A 147 -7.62 6.41 1.39
CA GLN A 147 -8.78 5.88 2.09
C GLN A 147 -10.08 6.61 1.72
N GLU A 148 -10.01 7.92 1.44
CA GLU A 148 -11.14 8.70 0.92
C GLU A 148 -11.43 8.33 -0.53
N VAL A 149 -10.40 8.13 -1.35
CA VAL A 149 -10.55 7.62 -2.72
C VAL A 149 -11.25 6.26 -2.69
N TYR A 150 -10.78 5.33 -1.85
CA TYR A 150 -11.36 3.98 -1.74
C TYR A 150 -12.82 3.96 -1.26
N LYS A 151 -13.25 4.93 -0.45
CA LYS A 151 -14.65 5.04 0.01
C LYS A 151 -15.61 5.54 -1.07
N ASN A 152 -15.10 6.12 -2.15
CA ASN A 152 -15.89 6.69 -3.25
C ASN A 152 -15.85 5.84 -4.53
N VAL A 153 -15.26 4.64 -4.44
CA VAL A 153 -15.29 3.57 -5.47
C VAL A 153 -16.32 2.55 -5.03
#